data_AF-A0A937MTA3-F1
#
_entry.id   AF-A0A937MTA3-F1
#
_cell.length_a   1.000
_cell.length_b   1.000
_cell.length_c   1.000
_cell.angle_alpha   90.00
_cell.angle_beta   90.00
_cell.angle_gamma   90.00
#
_symmetry.space_group_name_H-M   'P 1'
#
loop_
_entity.id
_entity.type
_entity.pdbx_description
1 polymer ?
#
loop_
_entity_poly.entity_id
_entity_poly.type
_entity_poly.pdbx_seq_one_letter_code
_entity_poly.pdbx_strand_id
1 'polypeptide(L)' 'MKYAYYGFGGFIGFVCGMGINLIFYWLDQAGVKFAQYLIKNFGFLGKYLLELINALPIIGVALGIILVKLLFERELTDH' A
#
# COMPACT_ATOMS: atom_id res chain seq x y z
N MET A 1 5.67 -21.88 -13.23
CA MET A 1 5.95 -21.40 -11.86
C MET A 1 6.00 -19.87 -11.72
N LYS A 2 6.26 -19.12 -12.80
CA LYS A 2 6.38 -17.65 -12.81
C LYS A 2 5.17 -16.90 -12.20
N TYR A 3 3.95 -17.35 -12.50
CA TYR A 3 2.72 -16.75 -11.96
C TYR A 3 2.53 -16.90 -10.44
N ALA A 4 3.09 -17.96 -9.83
CA ALA A 4 2.99 -18.16 -8.39
C ALA A 4 3.85 -17.13 -7.62
N TYR A 5 5.02 -16.78 -8.15
CA TYR A 5 5.89 -15.75 -7.57
C TYR A 5 5.24 -14.36 -7.64
N TYR A 6 4.65 -14.00 -8.77
CA TYR A 6 3.92 -12.73 -8.89
C TYR A 6 2.71 -12.68 -7.95
N GLY A 7 1.98 -13.79 -7.81
CA GLY A 7 0.88 -13.92 -6.85
C GLY A 7 1.35 -13.76 -5.40
N PHE A 8 2.48 -14.37 -5.03
CA PHE A 8 3.06 -14.26 -3.70
C PHE A 8 3.56 -12.84 -3.38
N GLY A 9 4.22 -12.19 -4.35
CA GLY A 9 4.65 -10.79 -4.25
C GLY A 9 3.48 -9.83 -4.09
N GLY A 10 2.43 -10.01 -4.89
CA GLY A 10 1.20 -9.23 -4.75
C GLY A 10 0.49 -9.45 -3.43
N PHE A 11 0.46 -10.69 -2.93
CA PHE A 11 -0.15 -11.04 -1.65
C PHE A 11 0.59 -10.39 -0.47
N ILE A 12 1.93 -10.47 -0.44
CA ILE A 12 2.73 -9.81 0.61
C ILE A 12 2.56 -8.29 0.53
N GLY A 13 2.62 -7.72 -0.67
CA GLY A 13 2.39 -6.31 -0.91
C GLY A 13 1.02 -5.83 -0.43
N PHE A 14 -0.02 -6.64 -0.65
CA PHE A 14 -1.37 -6.39 -0.17
C PHE A 14 -1.46 -6.40 1.35
N VAL A 15 -0.95 -7.44 2.01
CA VAL A 15 -1.00 -7.58 3.47
C VAL A 15 -0.22 -6.45 4.14
N CYS A 16 0.93 -6.06 3.57
CA CYS A 16 1.71 -4.92 4.02
C CYS A 16 0.93 -3.61 3.88
N GLY A 17 0.39 -3.32 2.68
CA GLY A 17 -0.39 -2.10 2.44
C GLY A 17 -1.67 -2.03 3.26
N MET A 18 -2.32 -3.17 3.52
CA MET A 18 -3.46 -3.28 4.42
C MET A 18 -3.07 -3.00 5.87
N GLY A 19 -1.94 -3.55 6.34
CA GLY A 19 -1.43 -3.28 7.68
C GLY A 19 -1.16 -1.79 7.92
N ILE A 20 -0.54 -1.11 6.95
CA ILE A 20 -0.31 0.34 7.03
C ILE A 20 -1.63 1.12 7.05
N ASN A 21 -2.59 0.78 6.17
CA ASN A 21 -3.91 1.42 6.17
C ASN A 21 -4.62 1.24 7.54
N LEU A 22 -4.52 0.05 8.13
CA LEU A 22 -5.10 -0.26 9.45
C LEU A 22 -4.43 0.54 10.58
N ILE A 23 -3.10 0.71 10.53
CA ILE A 23 -2.37 1.58 11.47
C ILE A 23 -2.85 3.02 11.35
N PHE A 24 -3.03 3.55 10.14
CA PHE A 24 -3.56 4.89 9.93
C PHE A 24 -5.00 5.04 10.40
N TYR A 25 -5.84 4.03 10.20
CA TYR A 25 -7.21 3.99 10.70
C TYR A 25 -7.23 4.06 12.23
N TRP A 26 -6.42 3.25 12.91
CA TRP A 26 -6.29 3.32 14.37
C TRP A 26 -5.67 4.63 14.85
N LEU A 27 -4.75 5.23 14.11
CA LEU A 27 -4.16 6.52 14.44
C LEU A 27 -5.17 7.67 14.35
N ASP A 28 -6.08 7.61 13.37
CA ASP A 28 -7.20 8.56 13.26
C ASP A 28 -8.21 8.36 14.41
N GLN A 29 -8.52 7.10 14.74
CA GLN A 29 -9.43 6.73 15.81
C GLN A 29 -8.88 7.04 17.22
N ALA A 30 -7.57 6.96 17.42
CA ALA A 30 -6.88 7.21 18.69
C ALA A 30 -6.83 8.70 19.10
N GLY A 31 -7.47 9.60 18.34
CA GLY A 31 -7.73 10.96 18.79
C GLY A 31 -6.77 12.02 18.26
N VAL A 32 -5.81 11.67 17.40
CA VAL A 32 -5.04 12.66 16.63
C VAL A 32 -5.93 13.34 15.58
N LYS A 33 -7.09 12.74 15.24
CA LYS A 33 -8.06 13.26 14.26
C LYS A 33 -7.32 13.73 13.01
N PHE A 34 -6.38 12.93 12.54
CA PHE A 34 -5.46 13.29 11.48
C PHE A 34 -6.24 13.66 10.22
N ALA A 35 -7.34 12.94 9.93
CA ALA A 35 -8.27 13.25 8.85
C ALA A 35 -8.94 14.63 9.02
N GLN A 36 -9.48 14.92 10.21
CA GLN A 36 -10.11 16.23 10.50
C GLN A 36 -9.08 17.37 10.52
N TYR A 37 -7.86 17.13 11.02
CA TYR A 37 -6.78 18.11 11.06
C TYR A 37 -6.23 18.42 9.66
N LEU A 38 -6.10 17.39 8.81
CA LEU A 38 -5.72 17.56 7.40
C LEU A 38 -6.80 18.28 6.61
N ILE A 39 -8.07 17.89 6.76
CA ILE A 39 -9.16 18.56 6.03
C ILE A 39 -9.30 20.01 6.48
N LYS A 40 -9.10 20.30 7.77
CA LYS A 40 -9.23 21.66 8.31
C LYS A 40 -8.04 22.58 7.95
N ASN A 41 -6.82 22.05 7.89
CA ASN A 41 -5.62 22.85 7.58
C ASN A 41 -5.23 22.83 6.09
N PHE A 42 -5.47 21.73 5.39
CA PHE A 42 -5.02 21.49 4.02
C PHE A 42 -6.16 21.32 3.01
N GLY A 43 -7.43 21.30 3.46
CA GLY A 43 -8.60 21.28 2.58
C GLY A 43 -8.57 20.12 1.58
N PHE A 44 -8.42 20.48 0.30
CA PHE A 44 -8.36 19.54 -0.83
C PHE A 44 -7.22 18.53 -0.71
N LEU A 45 -6.04 18.98 -0.26
CA LEU A 45 -4.84 18.14 -0.12
C LEU A 45 -5.05 17.10 1.00
N GLY A 46 -5.84 17.46 2.03
CA GLY A 46 -6.22 16.53 3.10
C GLY A 46 -7.11 15.38 2.63
N LYS A 47 -8.08 15.66 1.75
CA LYS A 47 -8.90 14.61 1.11
C LYS A 47 -8.06 13.70 0.21
N TYR A 48 -7.14 14.29 -0.56
CA TYR A 48 -6.26 13.53 -1.45
C TYR A 48 -5.35 12.57 -0.66
N LEU A 49 -4.78 13.01 0.46
CA LEU A 49 -3.94 12.14 1.30
C LEU A 49 -4.73 10.97 1.89
N LEU A 50 -5.97 11.21 2.34
CA LEU A 50 -6.85 10.16 2.86
C LEU A 50 -7.19 9.14 1.79
N GLU A 51 -7.48 9.61 0.58
CA GLU A 51 -7.78 8.74 -0.55
C GLU A 51 -6.54 7.93 -0.98
N LEU A 52 -5.35 8.52 -0.89
CA LEU A 52 -4.07 7.84 -1.12
C LEU A 52 -3.80 6.75 -0.05
N ILE A 53 -4.04 7.05 1.23
CA ILE A 53 -3.94 6.07 2.33
C ILE A 53 -4.97 4.95 2.17
N ASN A 54 -6.16 5.25 1.66
CA ASN A 54 -7.15 4.23 1.38
C ASN A 54 -6.77 3.37 0.16
N ALA A 55 -6.08 3.96 -0.82
CA ALA A 55 -5.53 3.26 -1.99
C ALA A 55 -4.20 2.53 -1.71
N LEU A 56 -3.59 2.73 -0.55
CA LEU A 56 -2.30 2.13 -0.16
C LEU A 56 -2.25 0.59 -0.27
N PRO A 57 -3.32 -0.18 0.03
CA PRO A 57 -3.33 -1.63 -0.20
C PRO A 57 -3.19 -2.00 -1.68
N ILE A 58 -3.82 -1.23 -2.57
CA ILE A 58 -3.76 -1.44 -4.02
C ILE A 58 -2.36 -1.06 -4.54
N ILE A 59 -1.83 0.07 -4.07
CA ILE A 59 -0.47 0.50 -4.37
C ILE A 59 0.54 -0.51 -3.84
N GLY A 60 0.30 -1.07 -2.65
CA GLY A 60 1.11 -2.12 -2.03
C GLY A 60 1.14 -3.40 -2.85
N VAL A 61 0.00 -3.85 -3.40
CA VAL A 61 -0.05 -4.97 -4.36
C VAL A 61 0.82 -4.68 -5.57
N ALA A 62 0.63 -3.53 -6.20
CA ALA A 62 1.37 -3.16 -7.41
C ALA A 62 2.88 -3.11 -7.13
N LEU A 63 3.30 -2.49 -6.03
CA LEU A 63 4.70 -2.42 -5.61
C LEU A 63 5.26 -3.79 -5.24
N GLY A 64 4.49 -4.65 -4.58
CA GLY A 64 4.90 -6.02 -4.26
C GLY A 64 5.13 -6.88 -5.50
N ILE A 65 4.27 -6.76 -6.51
CA ILE A 65 4.44 -7.41 -7.81
C ILE A 65 5.68 -6.88 -8.53
N ILE A 66 5.88 -5.56 -8.56
CA ILE A 66 7.04 -4.92 -9.19
C ILE A 66 8.34 -5.34 -8.50
N LEU A 67 8.35 -5.40 -7.17
CA LEU A 67 9.52 -5.77 -6.39
C LEU A 67 9.91 -7.23 -6.64
N VAL A 68 8.94 -8.14 -6.69
CA VAL A 68 9.21 -9.53 -7.10
C VAL A 68 9.67 -9.59 -8.54
N LYS A 69 9.09 -8.81 -9.45
CA LYS A 69 9.52 -8.74 -10.84
C LYS A 69 10.98 -8.34 -10.98
N LEU A 70 11.42 -7.30 -10.27
CA LEU A 70 12.80 -6.79 -10.32
C LEU A 70 13.79 -7.73 -9.61
N LEU A 71 13.41 -8.26 -8.45
CA LEU A 71 14.31 -9.09 -7.64
C LEU A 71 14.50 -10.49 -8.26
N PHE A 72 13.41 -11.08 -8.76
CA PHE A 72 13.41 -12.40 -9.39
C PHE A 72 13.50 -12.33 -10.92
N GLU A 73 13.74 -11.16 -11.52
CA GLU A 73 13.91 -11.02 -12.97
C GLU A 73 15.02 -11.94 -13.50
N ARG A 74 16.10 -12.08 -12.71
CA ARG A 74 17.22 -12.98 -13.01
C ARG A 74 16.81 -14.45 -12.95
N GLU A 75 16.16 -14.90 -11.88
CA GLU A 75 15.70 -16.31 -11.77
C GLU A 75 14.58 -16.67 -12.77
N LEU A 76 13.77 -15.70 -13.19
CA LEU A 76 12.70 -15.90 -14.16
C LEU A 76 13.19 -15.93 -15.63
N THR A 77 14.40 -15.45 -15.88
CA THR A 77 15.04 -15.42 -17.21
C THR A 77 15.86 -16.68 -17.50
N ASP A 78 16.41 -17.33 -16.47
CA ASP A 78 17.22 -18.56 -16.60
C ASP A 78 16.41 -19.88 -16.69
N HIS A 79 15.07 -19.80 -16.73
CA HIS A 79 14.18 -20.96 -16.90
C HIS A 79 13.09 -20.77 -17.96
#